data_AF-A0A6F9C370-F1
#
_entry.id   AF-A0A6F9C370-F1
#
_cell.length_a   1.000
_cell.length_b   1.000
_cell.length_c   1.000
_cell.angle_alpha   90.00
_cell.angle_beta   90.00
_cell.angle_gamma   90.00
#
_symmetry.space_group_name_H-M   'P 1'
#
loop_
_entity.id
_entity.type
_entity.pdbx_description
1 polymer ?
#
loop_
_entity_poly.entity_id
_entity_poly.type
_entity_poly.pdbx_seq_one_letter_code
_entity_poly.pdbx_strand_id
1 'polypeptide(L)'
;MVLKAFCTQVQWTLNAFLRQKGQAVAEGPAWSLSGNQGDRWKQAKVSIHPTTSFQVVLEGIRGPGIEGDIAIDDVTLEEGECRDLPPISKHKNTEGGVYP
;
A
#
# COMPACT_ATOMS: atom_id res chain seq x y z
N MET A 1 3.17 6.93 2.33
CA MET A 1 3.73 5.68 1.77
C MET A 1 2.85 5.20 0.64
N VAL A 2 3.45 4.77 -0.47
CA VAL A 2 2.78 4.09 -1.58
C VAL A 2 3.37 2.69 -1.71
N LEU A 3 2.55 1.67 -1.91
CA LEU A 3 2.98 0.30 -2.22
C LEU A 3 2.04 -0.33 -3.25
N LYS A 4 2.54 -1.25 -4.08
CA LYS A 4 1.68 -2.09 -4.91
C LYS A 4 1.65 -3.50 -4.34
N ALA A 5 0.45 -4.06 -4.22
CA ALA A 5 0.24 -5.43 -3.77
C ALA A 5 -0.80 -6.14 -4.65
N PHE A 6 -0.63 -7.44 -4.88
CA PHE A 6 -1.68 -8.30 -5.43
C PHE A 6 -1.76 -9.61 -4.66
N CYS A 7 -2.93 -10.26 -4.73
CA CYS A 7 -3.08 -11.64 -4.29
C CYS A 7 -4.34 -12.25 -4.88
N THR A 8 -4.21 -13.48 -5.33
CA THR A 8 -5.20 -14.17 -6.15
C THR A 8 -6.27 -14.95 -5.39
N GLN A 9 -6.14 -15.28 -4.07
CA GLN A 9 -7.10 -16.17 -3.37
C GLN A 9 -7.24 -15.93 -1.82
N VAL A 10 -8.05 -16.77 -1.16
CA VAL A 10 -8.85 -16.47 0.06
C VAL A 10 -8.03 -16.45 1.37
N GLN A 11 -8.38 -15.50 2.24
CA GLN A 11 -7.90 -15.28 3.62
C GLN A 11 -6.38 -15.08 3.73
N TRP A 12 -5.92 -13.89 3.41
CA TRP A 12 -4.63 -13.38 3.86
C TRP A 12 -4.86 -11.98 4.43
N THR A 13 -3.88 -11.45 5.15
CA THR A 13 -3.87 -10.04 5.56
C THR A 13 -2.49 -9.46 5.35
N LEU A 14 -2.40 -8.29 4.73
CA LEU A 14 -1.20 -7.45 4.75
C LEU A 14 -1.49 -6.26 5.65
N ASN A 15 -0.71 -6.14 6.71
CA ASN A 15 -0.75 -5.00 7.61
C ASN A 15 0.46 -4.09 7.36
N ALA A 16 0.27 -2.80 7.56
CA ALA A 16 1.36 -1.83 7.70
C ALA A 16 1.29 -1.20 9.08
N PHE A 17 2.37 -1.31 9.85
CA PHE A 17 2.51 -0.73 11.19
C PHE A 17 3.51 0.42 11.17
N LEU A 18 3.26 1.41 12.03
CA LEU A 18 4.19 2.47 12.36
C LEU A 18 4.81 2.17 13.73
N ARG A 19 6.11 1.91 13.78
CA ARG A 19 6.85 1.73 15.04
C ARG A 19 7.68 2.97 15.30
N GLN A 20 7.46 3.63 16.43
CA GLN A 20 8.18 4.84 16.80
C GLN A 20 9.11 4.62 17.99
N LYS A 21 10.23 5.35 18.03
CA LYS A 21 11.17 5.31 19.15
C LYS A 21 10.52 5.91 20.40
N GLY A 22 10.52 5.15 21.50
CA GLY A 22 9.97 5.57 22.80
C GLY A 22 8.49 5.22 23.01
N GLN A 23 7.81 4.64 22.02
CA GLN A 23 6.44 4.19 22.14
C GLN A 23 6.42 2.76 22.68
N ALA A 24 6.03 2.60 23.95
CA ALA A 24 5.98 1.29 24.62
C ALA A 24 4.70 0.50 24.29
N VAL A 25 3.65 1.20 23.84
CA VAL A 25 2.39 0.59 23.42
C VAL A 25 2.40 0.46 21.91
N ALA A 26 2.27 -0.76 21.41
CA ALA A 26 2.03 -0.97 19.99
C ALA A 26 0.60 -0.50 19.67
N GLU A 27 0.48 0.56 18.88
CA GLU A 27 -0.80 0.92 18.25
C GLU A 27 -1.19 -0.15 17.21
N GLY A 28 -2.47 -0.16 16.82
CA GLY A 28 -2.96 -1.03 15.74
C GLY A 28 -2.28 -0.72 14.39
N PRO A 29 -2.54 -1.53 13.35
CA PRO A 29 -1.97 -1.26 12.04
C PRO A 29 -2.47 0.10 11.51
N ALA A 30 -1.55 0.89 10.94
CA ALA A 30 -1.88 2.13 10.24
C ALA A 30 -2.69 1.85 8.97
N TRP A 31 -2.56 0.65 8.42
CA TRP A 31 -3.36 0.17 7.29
C TRP A 31 -3.42 -1.36 7.30
N SER A 32 -4.54 -1.92 6.86
CA SER A 32 -4.75 -3.36 6.72
C SER A 32 -5.55 -3.67 5.47
N LEU A 33 -5.14 -4.71 4.75
CA LEU A 33 -5.86 -5.26 3.60
C LEU A 33 -5.97 -6.76 3.75
N SER A 34 -7.19 -7.28 3.67
CA SER A 34 -7.46 -8.70 3.85
C SER A 34 -8.25 -9.30 2.70
N GLY A 35 -8.11 -10.61 2.54
CA GLY A 35 -8.85 -11.40 1.56
C GLY A 35 -8.42 -11.17 0.12
N ASN A 36 -9.06 -11.90 -0.80
CA ASN A 36 -8.68 -11.94 -2.21
C ASN A 36 -8.71 -10.53 -2.86
N GLN A 37 -7.60 -10.12 -3.48
CA GLN A 37 -7.49 -8.84 -4.18
C GLN A 37 -7.55 -9.00 -5.70
N GLY A 38 -7.57 -10.23 -6.22
CA GLY A 38 -7.48 -10.53 -7.63
C GLY A 38 -6.04 -10.64 -8.14
N ASP A 39 -5.92 -10.91 -9.43
CA ASP A 39 -4.68 -11.19 -10.15
C ASP A 39 -3.98 -9.94 -10.71
N ARG A 40 -4.30 -8.76 -10.18
CA ARG A 40 -3.74 -7.48 -10.62
C ARG A 40 -3.15 -6.71 -9.47
N TRP A 41 -2.02 -6.03 -9.75
CA TRP A 41 -1.39 -5.08 -8.84
C TRP A 41 -2.38 -3.97 -8.44
N LYS A 42 -2.55 -3.81 -7.13
CA LYS A 42 -3.30 -2.72 -6.52
C LYS A 42 -2.37 -1.82 -5.76
N GLN A 43 -2.45 -0.53 -6.04
CA GLN A 43 -1.72 0.47 -5.29
C GLN A 43 -2.48 0.80 -4.00
N ALA A 44 -1.78 0.75 -2.87
CA ALA A 44 -2.24 1.30 -1.60
C ALA A 44 -1.47 2.58 -1.30
N LYS A 45 -2.19 3.55 -0.71
CA LYS A 45 -1.63 4.81 -0.23
C LYS A 45 -1.96 4.95 1.25
N VAL A 46 -0.94 5.14 2.07
CA VAL A 46 -1.07 5.19 3.53
C VAL A 46 -0.37 6.45 4.02
N SER A 47 -1.16 7.40 4.54
CA SER A 47 -0.64 8.55 5.29
C SER A 47 -0.24 8.08 6.69
N ILE A 48 0.97 8.45 7.10
CA ILE A 48 1.53 8.16 8.43
C ILE A 48 2.08 9.45 9.01
N HIS A 49 1.93 9.63 10.33
CA HIS A 49 2.29 10.87 11.02
C HIS A 49 3.28 10.61 12.17
N PRO A 50 4.51 10.15 11.87
CA PRO A 50 5.50 9.89 12.91
C PRO A 50 5.93 11.19 13.59
N THR A 51 5.95 11.17 14.92
CA THR A 51 6.40 12.26 15.81
C THR A 51 7.85 12.10 16.28
N THR A 52 8.47 10.95 16.05
CA THR A 52 9.86 10.61 16.38
C THR A 52 10.46 9.70 15.31
N SER A 53 11.74 9.35 15.43
CA SER A 53 12.35 8.33 14.55
C SER A 53 11.51 7.06 14.51
N PHE A 54 11.23 6.58 13.31
CA PHE A 54 10.25 5.53 13.08
C PHE A 54 10.73 4.45 12.12
N GLN A 55 10.00 3.33 12.12
CA GLN A 55 10.09 2.27 11.14
C GLN A 55 8.68 1.98 10.62
N VAL A 56 8.58 1.71 9.32
CA VAL A 56 7.38 1.10 8.75
C VAL A 56 7.60 -0.39 8.70
N VAL A 57 6.64 -1.17 9.20
CA VAL A 57 6.71 -2.63 9.22
C VAL A 57 5.55 -3.19 8.41
N LEU A 58 5.86 -3.95 7.36
CA LEU A 58 4.88 -4.68 6.57
C LEU A 58 4.80 -6.11 7.10
N GLU A 59 3.60 -6.56 7.46
CA GLU A 59 3.35 -7.89 8.00
C GLU A 59 2.35 -8.63 7.12
N GLY A 60 2.80 -9.74 6.52
CA GLY A 60 1.92 -10.68 5.82
C GLY A 60 1.46 -11.80 6.75
N ILE A 61 0.16 -11.88 6.98
CA ILE A 61 -0.50 -12.97 7.69
C ILE A 61 -1.10 -13.92 6.65
N ARG A 62 -0.56 -15.13 6.59
CA ARG A 62 -1.14 -16.21 5.79
C ARG A 62 -2.40 -16.71 6.49
N GLY A 63 -3.48 -16.95 5.75
CA GLY A 63 -4.60 -17.72 6.26
C GLY A 63 -4.49 -19.22 5.99
N PRO A 64 -5.60 -19.95 6.12
CA PRO A 64 -5.63 -21.39 6.00
C PRO A 64 -5.26 -21.86 4.58
N GLY A 65 -4.58 -23.01 4.47
CA GLY A 65 -4.19 -23.60 3.19
C GLY A 65 -2.78 -23.24 2.73
N ILE A 66 -2.38 -23.71 1.55
CA ILE A 66 -1.07 -23.46 0.92
C ILE A 66 -1.18 -22.53 -0.29
N GLU A 67 -2.39 -22.15 -0.65
CA GLU A 67 -2.71 -21.36 -1.83
C GLU A 67 -2.76 -19.88 -1.44
N GLY A 68 -2.11 -19.03 -2.25
CA GLY A 68 -2.13 -17.58 -2.08
C GLY A 68 -0.78 -17.01 -1.63
N ASP A 69 -0.23 -16.13 -2.46
CA ASP A 69 0.97 -15.36 -2.18
C ASP A 69 0.63 -13.89 -1.96
N ILE A 70 1.40 -13.20 -1.10
CA ILE A 70 1.41 -11.75 -1.02
C ILE A 70 2.68 -11.28 -1.72
N ALA A 71 2.54 -10.51 -2.79
CA ALA A 71 3.65 -9.83 -3.43
C ALA A 71 3.56 -8.32 -3.17
N ILE A 72 4.70 -7.68 -2.96
CA ILE A 72 4.83 -6.24 -2.70
C ILE A 72 5.91 -5.69 -3.62
N ASP A 73 5.63 -4.58 -4.28
CA ASP A 73 6.61 -3.88 -5.13
C ASP A 73 6.39 -2.35 -5.08
N ASP A 74 7.34 -1.59 -5.60
CA ASP A 74 7.30 -0.12 -5.75
C ASP A 74 7.03 0.64 -4.43
N VAL A 75 7.63 0.21 -3.31
CA VAL A 75 7.45 0.88 -2.01
C VAL A 75 8.15 2.24 -2.00
N THR A 76 7.36 3.30 -1.87
CA THR A 76 7.85 4.68 -1.82
C THR A 76 7.39 5.39 -0.54
N LEU A 77 8.31 6.14 0.09
CA LEU A 77 8.01 7.01 1.21
C LEU A 77 8.37 8.45 0.85
N GLU A 78 7.37 9.33 0.92
CA GLU A 78 7.48 10.75 0.58
C GLU A 78 6.93 11.58 1.74
N GLU A 79 7.43 12.80 1.89
CA GLU A 79 6.90 13.78 2.81
C GLU A 79 5.58 14.39 2.29
N GLY A 80 4.63 14.59 3.19
CA GLY A 80 3.31 15.13 2.87
C GLY A 80 2.21 14.08 2.82
N GLU A 81 0.99 14.54 2.52
CA GLU A 81 -0.19 13.68 2.45
C GLU A 81 -0.24 12.86 1.16
N CYS A 82 -0.70 11.62 1.26
CA CYS A 82 -1.00 10.82 0.08
C CYS A 82 -2.17 11.44 -0.69
N ARG A 83 -1.91 12.03 -1.85
CA ARG A 83 -2.96 12.60 -2.70
C ARG A 83 -3.45 11.55 -3.70
N ASP A 84 -4.76 11.38 -3.77
CA ASP A 84 -5.38 10.85 -4.98
C ASP A 84 -5.35 11.95 -6.03
N LEU A 85 -4.64 11.71 -7.12
CA LEU A 85 -4.88 12.51 -8.31
C LEU A 85 -6.36 12.29 -8.65
N PRO A 86 -7.15 13.35 -8.87
CA PRO A 86 -8.47 13.17 -9.42
C PRO A 86 -8.34 12.33 -10.69
N PRO A 87 -9.33 11.49 -11.04
CA PRO A 87 -9.34 10.80 -12.31
C PRO A 87 -9.02 11.86 -13.37
N ILE A 88 -8.03 11.61 -14.22
CA ILE A 88 -7.79 12.48 -15.37
C ILE A 88 -9.13 12.50 -16.10
N SER A 89 -9.90 13.57 -15.92
CA SER A 89 -11.07 13.80 -16.74
C SER A 89 -10.53 13.74 -18.15
N LYS A 90 -11.05 12.80 -18.94
CA LYS A 90 -10.71 12.61 -20.35
C LYS A 90 -10.99 13.93 -21.08
N HIS A 91 -10.10 14.91 -20.98
CA HIS A 91 -10.17 16.11 -21.75
C HIS A 91 -9.57 15.79 -23.10
N LYS A 92 -10.50 15.45 -23.99
CA LYS A 92 -10.51 15.69 -25.44
C LYS A 92 -9.24 15.34 -26.19
N ASN A 93 -9.37 14.31 -27.01
CA ASN A 93 -8.67 14.08 -28.27
C ASN A 93 -8.07 15.39 -28.80
N THR A 94 -6.77 15.59 -28.59
CA THR A 94 -6.01 16.53 -29.38
C THR A 94 -4.83 15.74 -29.90
N GLU A 95 -4.87 15.57 -31.21
CA GLU A 95 -3.90 14.86 -32.03
C GLU A 95 -2.49 15.42 -31.80
N GLY A 96 -1.50 14.52 -31.86
CA GLY A 96 -0.14 14.87 -32.25
C GLY A 96 0.82 15.23 -31.12
N GLY A 97 1.83 14.38 -30.92
CA GLY A 97 3.01 14.76 -30.16
C GLY A 97 3.81 13.58 -29.64
N VAL A 98 4.55 12.92 -30.53
CA VAL A 98 5.69 12.01 -30.24
C VAL A 98 6.71 12.73 -29.36
N TYR A 99 7.32 12.07 -28.35
CA TYR A 99 8.74 12.20 -27.94
C TYR A 99 9.09 11.17 -26.85
N PRO A 100 10.38 10.80 -26.72
CA PRO A 100 11.16 9.84 -27.51
C PRO A 100 11.00 8.37 -27.06
#